data_AF-A0A0F7U791-F1
#
_entry.id   AF-A0A0F7U791-F1
#
_cell.length_a   1.000
_cell.length_b   1.000
_cell.length_c   1.000
_cell.angle_alpha   90.00
_cell.angle_beta   90.00
_cell.angle_gamma   90.00
#
_symmetry.space_group_name_H-M   'P 1'
#
loop_
_entity.id
_entity.type
_entity.pdbx_description
1 polymer ?
#
loop_
_entity_poly.entity_id
_entity_poly.type
_entity_poly.pdbx_seq_one_letter_code
_entity_poly.pdbx_strand_id
1 'polypeptide(L)'
;MRRDARTVVSSARREIDAEEDSEQQLSSVRQGFVRRTQGRSPQQSRRRSGEESDTAVTESVAAERAFAVLRERLAGRCHEAISSETDENRDPRSAFSECTRVPHRSASTPSSSPLECSASASDATDAACGSPAHSLSAASGFSESTADDTDEDESLLKIFCVCAPGLEGLLARELLSLRFPPPPPFSRERGDSVSPGDSRSDEKARLQEAAVSAAAAAAEAANRLVINGPVDGKYRGSGGGVEVTGTLETLWNICLRSRLTDAVRVRIGSPFPAQRETTLLRRLCALPWQKFVPLVADLGEPVVSVRVRRSRLHHTKMLEEMTAAAVKENKKKFIHESKRDGLPPHLRGRGVTMSGPHLHVNMKDGVCQVSIDASGDIGKRPWRVSRGPMPLKEPLAAAVAYRTPFLNLLFENQKLFVWDPFCGTGPILLEMLGIAGGVPANTPRRRHAFFDFPIHSPSRFAAFLDCVSLSPHPNLHNLELFGSDIDPDQITRAYKNLEAFRERLPRTTELLMNDDSDVKLPCKIDFTVGSFLQVSSEIPSGAVIVTNLPYGRRSARDTIDSVYRDFRRMIAARDDWAGVYVLSASKKFREADGMLNWRAISRFSNGGIEVELLKYVGKKHQKITVHC
;
A
#
# COMPACT_ATOMS: atom_id res chain seq x y z
N MET A 1 18.37 30.79 34.17
CA MET A 1 17.76 30.03 33.04
C MET A 1 17.08 30.95 32.01
N ARG A 2 17.77 31.96 31.45
CA ARG A 2 17.24 32.80 30.34
C ARG A 2 18.32 33.29 29.36
N ARG A 3 19.58 32.81 29.46
CA ARG A 3 20.67 33.15 28.51
C ARG A 3 20.95 32.04 27.50
N ASP A 4 20.78 30.78 27.89
CA ASP A 4 21.22 29.62 27.10
C ASP A 4 20.32 29.34 25.88
N ALA A 5 19.06 29.78 25.91
CA ALA A 5 18.11 29.63 24.81
C ALA A 5 18.39 30.54 23.59
N ARG A 6 19.20 31.61 23.72
CA ARG A 6 19.55 32.48 22.59
C ARG A 6 20.73 31.95 21.78
N THR A 7 21.66 31.22 22.40
CA THR A 7 22.85 30.70 21.73
C THR A 7 22.49 29.60 20.73
N VAL A 8 21.61 28.65 21.12
CA VAL A 8 21.16 27.52 20.29
C VAL A 8 20.38 27.96 19.04
N VAL A 9 19.59 29.03 19.14
CA VAL A 9 18.87 29.60 17.97
C VAL A 9 19.83 30.32 17.01
N SER A 10 21.00 30.77 17.48
CA SER A 10 22.00 31.45 16.63
C SER A 10 22.94 30.50 15.88
N SER A 11 23.18 29.28 16.38
CA SER A 11 23.94 28.25 15.66
C SER A 11 23.11 27.63 14.54
N ALA A 12 21.88 27.20 14.84
CA ALA A 12 20.98 26.57 13.87
C ALA A 12 20.66 27.47 12.66
N ARG A 13 20.67 28.80 12.85
CA ARG A 13 20.46 29.75 11.74
C ARG A 13 21.68 29.84 10.81
N ARG A 14 22.89 29.80 11.36
CA ARG A 14 24.14 29.80 10.57
C ARG A 14 24.36 28.51 9.79
N GLU A 15 23.84 27.38 10.28
CA GLU A 15 23.87 26.10 9.56
C GLU A 15 22.92 26.12 8.36
N ILE A 16 21.72 26.70 8.50
CA ILE A 16 20.77 26.87 7.39
C ILE A 16 21.29 27.86 6.33
N ASP A 17 21.82 29.01 6.76
CA ASP A 17 22.39 30.01 5.83
C ASP A 17 23.58 29.42 5.03
N ALA A 18 24.35 28.49 5.62
CA ALA A 18 25.46 27.80 4.94
C ALA A 18 24.99 26.69 3.96
N GLU A 19 23.86 26.03 4.22
CA GLU A 19 23.26 25.09 3.26
C GLU A 19 22.71 25.84 2.03
N GLU A 20 22.05 27.00 2.21
CA GLU A 20 21.55 27.80 1.08
C GLU A 20 22.67 28.35 0.18
N ASP A 21 23.78 28.86 0.74
CA ASP A 21 24.94 29.31 -0.04
C ASP A 21 25.59 28.17 -0.84
N SER A 22 25.61 26.95 -0.29
CA SER A 22 26.16 25.77 -0.97
C SER A 22 25.28 25.27 -2.13
N GLU A 23 23.95 25.33 -2.00
CA GLU A 23 23.02 25.06 -3.11
C GLU A 23 23.11 26.13 -4.20
N GLN A 24 23.28 27.41 -3.84
CA GLN A 24 23.48 28.48 -4.81
C GLN A 24 24.79 28.32 -5.59
N GLN A 25 25.91 27.96 -4.94
CA GLN A 25 27.15 27.63 -5.64
C GLN A 25 26.99 26.44 -6.61
N LEU A 26 26.35 25.35 -6.19
CA LEU A 26 26.06 24.20 -7.05
C LEU A 26 25.16 24.55 -8.25
N SER A 27 24.25 25.51 -8.10
CA SER A 27 23.42 26.02 -9.21
C SER A 27 24.23 26.79 -10.26
N SER A 28 25.20 27.60 -9.82
CA SER A 28 26.07 28.39 -10.71
C SER A 28 27.02 27.52 -11.53
N VAL A 29 27.59 26.47 -10.91
CA VAL A 29 28.46 25.49 -11.58
C VAL A 29 27.67 24.74 -12.66
N ARG A 30 26.39 24.42 -12.41
CA ARG A 30 25.51 23.78 -13.41
C ARG A 30 25.21 24.70 -14.61
N GLN A 31 25.04 26.00 -14.41
CA GLN A 31 24.86 26.94 -15.54
C GLN A 31 26.14 27.15 -16.35
N GLY A 32 27.32 27.12 -15.71
CA GLY A 32 28.61 27.20 -16.39
C GLY A 32 28.88 26.02 -17.33
N PHE A 33 28.46 24.81 -16.96
CA PHE A 33 28.72 23.60 -17.74
C PHE A 33 27.88 23.51 -19.03
N VAL A 34 26.62 23.99 -18.99
CA VAL A 34 25.67 23.92 -20.13
C VAL A 34 26.06 24.85 -21.29
N ARG A 35 26.85 25.91 -21.04
CA ARG A 35 27.31 26.85 -22.08
C ARG A 35 28.57 26.42 -22.85
N ARG A 36 29.24 25.32 -22.49
CA ARG A 36 30.50 24.88 -23.13
C ARG A 36 30.39 23.70 -24.10
N THR A 37 29.20 23.13 -24.30
CA THR A 37 28.98 21.95 -25.16
C THR A 37 28.01 22.21 -26.31
N GLN A 38 28.25 23.27 -27.09
CA GLN A 38 27.79 23.34 -28.48
C GLN A 38 28.94 23.82 -29.38
N GLY A 39 29.29 22.99 -30.37
CA GLY A 39 30.28 23.33 -31.40
C GLY A 39 31.59 22.55 -31.32
N ARG A 40 31.60 21.31 -31.87
CA ARG A 40 32.62 20.81 -32.81
C ARG A 40 32.27 19.40 -33.31
N SER A 41 32.43 19.20 -34.61
CA SER A 41 32.31 17.92 -35.33
C SER A 41 33.60 17.09 -35.19
N PRO A 42 33.56 15.76 -35.45
CA PRO A 42 34.66 14.87 -35.12
C PRO A 42 35.76 14.81 -36.19
N GLN A 43 37.02 14.72 -35.74
CA GLN A 43 38.15 14.26 -36.54
C GLN A 43 38.90 13.13 -35.83
N GLN A 44 39.51 12.26 -36.63
CA GLN A 44 40.22 11.06 -36.19
C GLN A 44 41.54 11.40 -35.48
N SER A 45 41.95 10.61 -34.47
CA SER A 45 43.03 9.61 -34.69
C SER A 45 43.65 9.02 -33.40
N ARG A 46 44.17 7.80 -33.58
CA ARG A 46 45.30 7.15 -32.89
C ARG A 46 45.20 6.69 -31.42
N ARG A 47 45.39 5.38 -31.30
CA ARG A 47 45.74 4.59 -30.09
C ARG A 47 46.89 5.22 -29.28
N ARG A 48 46.79 5.11 -27.95
CA ARG A 48 47.90 4.68 -27.09
C ARG A 48 47.41 3.64 -26.08
N SER A 49 48.29 2.71 -25.75
CA SER A 49 48.08 1.56 -24.87
C SER A 49 48.82 1.74 -23.56
N GLY A 50 48.23 1.29 -22.45
CA GLY A 50 48.87 1.21 -21.14
C GLY A 50 47.85 1.32 -20.00
N GLU A 51 48.08 0.55 -18.93
CA GLU A 51 47.42 0.67 -17.61
C GLU A 51 45.96 0.16 -17.48
N GLU A 52 45.78 -1.15 -17.66
CA GLU A 52 44.71 -1.93 -17.01
C GLU A 52 45.32 -3.18 -16.34
N SER A 53 45.46 -3.19 -15.01
CA SER A 53 45.80 -4.42 -14.24
C SER A 53 45.36 -4.40 -12.76
N ASP A 54 45.35 -3.25 -12.09
CA ASP A 54 45.28 -3.22 -10.61
C ASP A 54 43.87 -3.06 -10.03
N THR A 55 42.90 -2.62 -10.84
CA THR A 55 41.49 -2.46 -10.42
C THR A 55 40.71 -3.78 -10.39
N ALA A 56 41.01 -4.72 -11.30
CA ALA A 56 40.31 -6.01 -11.36
C ALA A 56 40.60 -6.92 -10.14
N VAL A 57 41.79 -6.81 -9.55
CA VAL A 57 42.19 -7.64 -8.40
C VAL A 57 41.50 -7.17 -7.11
N THR A 58 41.25 -5.86 -6.96
CA THR A 58 40.64 -5.29 -5.75
C THR A 58 39.13 -5.55 -5.67
N GLU A 59 38.41 -5.57 -6.79
CA GLU A 59 37.00 -5.99 -6.82
C GLU A 59 36.81 -7.48 -6.45
N SER A 60 37.74 -8.36 -6.88
CA SER A 60 37.71 -9.79 -6.54
C SER A 60 37.83 -10.04 -5.03
N VAL A 61 38.72 -9.32 -4.33
CA VAL A 61 38.94 -9.48 -2.89
C VAL A 61 37.76 -8.94 -2.05
N ALA A 62 37.09 -7.87 -2.52
CA ALA A 62 35.88 -7.38 -1.88
C ALA A 62 34.73 -8.40 -1.99
N ALA A 63 34.57 -9.02 -3.17
CA ALA A 63 33.60 -10.08 -3.39
C ALA A 63 33.89 -11.32 -2.53
N GLU A 64 35.13 -11.81 -2.49
CA GLU A 64 35.50 -12.97 -1.66
C GLU A 64 35.24 -12.75 -0.16
N ARG A 65 35.46 -11.53 0.35
CA ARG A 65 35.14 -11.18 1.75
C ARG A 65 33.64 -11.20 2.02
N ALA A 66 32.81 -10.72 1.08
CA ALA A 66 31.36 -10.83 1.20
C ALA A 66 30.89 -12.31 1.18
N PHE A 67 31.45 -13.14 0.29
CA PHE A 67 31.15 -14.57 0.22
C PHE A 67 31.71 -15.37 1.42
N ALA A 68 32.75 -14.90 2.10
CA ALA A 68 33.23 -15.51 3.35
C ALA A 68 32.24 -15.27 4.50
N VAL A 69 31.81 -14.02 4.70
CA VAL A 69 30.82 -13.65 5.72
C VAL A 69 29.48 -14.34 5.48
N LEU A 70 29.07 -14.50 4.21
CA LEU A 70 27.83 -15.22 3.88
C LEU A 70 27.95 -16.73 4.17
N ARG A 71 29.07 -17.36 3.80
CA ARG A 71 29.34 -18.78 4.10
C ARG A 71 29.35 -19.06 5.60
N GLU A 72 29.97 -18.19 6.39
CA GLU A 72 29.99 -18.32 7.87
C GLU A 72 28.57 -18.20 8.47
N ARG A 73 27.78 -17.22 8.02
CA ARG A 73 26.37 -17.03 8.43
C ARG A 73 25.43 -18.15 7.99
N LEU A 74 25.75 -18.87 6.93
CA LEU A 74 24.98 -20.04 6.46
C LEU A 74 25.45 -21.34 7.12
N ALA A 75 26.76 -21.50 7.39
CA ALA A 75 27.34 -22.66 8.05
C ALA A 75 26.87 -22.83 9.50
N GLY A 76 26.54 -21.73 10.19
CA GLY A 76 25.89 -21.75 11.50
C GLY A 76 24.56 -22.52 11.57
N ARG A 77 23.98 -22.93 10.42
CA ARG A 77 22.78 -23.77 10.35
C ARG A 77 23.05 -25.28 10.51
N CYS A 78 24.32 -25.72 10.53
CA CYS A 78 24.68 -27.15 10.49
C CYS A 78 25.14 -27.75 11.83
N HIS A 79 25.21 -26.99 12.93
CA HIS A 79 25.66 -27.50 14.25
C HIS A 79 24.53 -27.68 15.29
N GLU A 80 23.30 -27.26 15.01
CA GLU A 80 22.13 -27.50 15.88
C GLU A 80 21.28 -28.72 15.46
N ALA A 81 21.78 -29.54 14.53
CA ALA A 81 21.07 -30.72 14.01
C ALA A 81 21.79 -32.06 14.27
N ILE A 82 22.90 -32.06 15.02
CA ILE A 82 23.71 -33.26 15.31
C ILE A 82 24.13 -33.27 16.78
N SER A 83 23.18 -33.49 17.69
CA SER A 83 23.45 -33.73 19.12
C SER A 83 22.33 -34.46 19.87
N SER A 84 21.63 -35.41 19.24
CA SER A 84 20.74 -36.35 19.95
C SER A 84 20.48 -37.66 19.21
N GLU A 85 21.51 -38.49 19.01
CA GLU A 85 21.27 -39.92 18.69
C GLU A 85 22.48 -40.81 19.02
N THR A 86 22.60 -41.19 20.29
CA THR A 86 23.26 -42.42 20.78
C THR A 86 22.65 -42.76 22.15
N ASP A 87 21.82 -43.80 22.24
CA ASP A 87 22.27 -45.07 22.82
C ASP A 87 21.26 -46.22 22.56
N GLU A 88 21.74 -47.46 22.67
CA GLU A 88 21.04 -48.67 22.23
C GLU A 88 20.13 -49.33 23.28
N ASN A 89 18.97 -49.81 22.80
CA ASN A 89 18.47 -51.19 22.98
C ASN A 89 18.29 -51.76 24.43
N ARG A 90 17.04 -51.87 24.89
CA ARG A 90 16.60 -52.93 25.83
C ARG A 90 15.07 -53.11 25.88
N ASP A 91 14.62 -54.33 25.61
CA ASP A 91 13.31 -54.91 25.98
C ASP A 91 13.61 -56.19 26.77
N PRO A 92 12.93 -56.50 27.91
CA PRO A 92 11.79 -57.43 27.81
C PRO A 92 10.66 -57.28 28.88
N ARG A 93 9.41 -57.36 28.40
CA ARG A 93 8.25 -58.12 28.95
C ARG A 93 7.54 -57.75 30.28
N SER A 94 6.21 -57.97 30.27
CA SER A 94 5.23 -58.14 31.37
C SER A 94 4.76 -56.86 32.13
N ALA A 95 3.51 -56.71 32.62
CA ALA A 95 2.22 -57.38 32.40
C ALA A 95 1.04 -56.52 33.00
N PHE A 96 -0.22 -56.97 32.80
CA PHE A 96 -1.52 -56.44 33.35
C PHE A 96 -2.07 -55.13 32.70
N SER A 97 -3.26 -55.14 32.05
CA SER A 97 -4.66 -55.14 32.58
C SER A 97 -5.07 -53.74 33.08
N GLU A 98 -6.13 -53.04 32.62
CA GLU A 98 -7.53 -53.44 32.39
C GLU A 98 -8.19 -52.44 31.37
N CYS A 99 -8.84 -52.86 30.27
CA CYS A 99 -10.28 -53.18 30.09
C CYS A 99 -11.31 -52.02 30.04
N THR A 100 -11.64 -51.52 28.82
CA THR A 100 -13.02 -51.26 28.25
C THR A 100 -12.86 -50.67 26.83
N ARG A 101 -13.09 -51.39 25.70
CA ARG A 101 -14.37 -51.70 25.00
C ARG A 101 -15.18 -50.43 24.66
N VAL A 102 -15.56 -50.08 23.41
CA VAL A 102 -16.13 -50.83 22.24
C VAL A 102 -15.73 -50.15 20.87
N PRO A 103 -15.80 -50.80 19.67
CA PRO A 103 -14.81 -50.58 18.58
C PRO A 103 -15.28 -50.12 17.16
N HIS A 104 -14.27 -49.95 16.28
CA HIS A 104 -14.16 -50.23 14.82
C HIS A 104 -15.05 -51.37 14.22
N ARG A 105 -15.17 -51.67 12.90
CA ARG A 105 -14.85 -51.12 11.54
C ARG A 105 -15.39 -52.13 10.47
N SER A 106 -15.72 -51.69 9.25
CA SER A 106 -15.54 -52.36 7.90
C SER A 106 -16.45 -51.66 6.85
N ALA A 107 -16.11 -51.33 5.59
CA ALA A 107 -15.51 -52.05 4.44
C ALA A 107 -16.46 -53.11 3.80
N SER A 108 -16.72 -53.20 2.47
CA SER A 108 -16.30 -52.42 1.28
C SER A 108 -16.95 -52.93 -0.05
N THR A 109 -17.45 -52.04 -0.95
CA THR A 109 -17.69 -52.24 -2.44
C THR A 109 -18.69 -53.37 -2.89
N PRO A 110 -19.10 -53.57 -4.19
CA PRO A 110 -18.73 -52.92 -5.48
C PRO A 110 -19.86 -52.61 -6.53
N SER A 111 -19.50 -51.81 -7.56
CA SER A 111 -19.79 -51.84 -9.03
C SER A 111 -21.19 -52.02 -9.71
N SER A 112 -21.34 -51.25 -10.81
CA SER A 112 -21.91 -51.53 -12.16
C SER A 112 -23.29 -50.96 -12.60
N SER A 113 -23.43 -50.76 -13.92
CA SER A 113 -24.39 -49.92 -14.71
C SER A 113 -25.26 -50.81 -15.67
N PRO A 114 -25.96 -50.39 -16.77
CA PRO A 114 -26.13 -49.07 -17.48
C PRO A 114 -27.54 -48.78 -18.11
N LEU A 115 -27.62 -47.80 -19.06
CA LEU A 115 -28.69 -47.53 -20.09
C LEU A 115 -29.99 -46.86 -19.56
N GLU A 116 -30.77 -46.00 -20.26
CA GLU A 116 -30.78 -45.34 -21.60
C GLU A 116 -31.75 -44.09 -21.51
N CYS A 117 -32.32 -43.49 -22.58
CA CYS A 117 -31.78 -42.64 -23.67
C CYS A 117 -32.95 -41.98 -24.46
N SER A 118 -32.67 -41.19 -25.51
CA SER A 118 -33.60 -40.51 -26.46
C SER A 118 -34.52 -39.38 -25.91
N ALA A 119 -35.05 -38.41 -26.67
CA ALA A 119 -34.65 -37.59 -27.86
C ALA A 119 -35.93 -37.14 -28.65
N SER A 120 -35.80 -36.09 -29.49
CA SER A 120 -36.83 -35.37 -30.29
C SER A 120 -37.79 -34.45 -29.50
N ALA A 121 -38.12 -33.19 -29.87
CA ALA A 121 -37.87 -32.28 -31.01
C ALA A 121 -38.84 -32.30 -32.22
N SER A 122 -39.66 -31.25 -32.34
CA SER A 122 -40.21 -30.59 -33.55
C SER A 122 -41.08 -29.38 -33.09
N ASP A 123 -40.77 -28.16 -33.55
CA ASP A 123 -41.46 -27.38 -34.60
C ASP A 123 -42.75 -26.67 -34.13
N ALA A 124 -43.22 -25.52 -34.64
CA ALA A 124 -42.69 -24.31 -35.29
C ALA A 124 -43.92 -23.62 -35.95
N THR A 125 -43.90 -22.28 -36.03
CA THR A 125 -44.90 -21.41 -36.74
C THR A 125 -46.35 -21.46 -36.18
N ASP A 126 -47.28 -20.51 -36.39
CA ASP A 126 -47.38 -19.23 -37.13
C ASP A 126 -48.30 -18.28 -36.30
N ALA A 127 -47.99 -16.99 -36.08
CA ALA A 127 -48.21 -15.81 -36.93
C ALA A 127 -49.53 -15.01 -36.70
N ALA A 128 -49.31 -13.70 -36.43
CA ALA A 128 -50.01 -12.53 -37.01
C ALA A 128 -51.29 -11.89 -36.40
N CYS A 129 -51.22 -10.54 -36.44
CA CYS A 129 -52.29 -9.53 -36.62
C CYS A 129 -53.23 -9.10 -35.47
N GLY A 130 -53.38 -7.77 -35.30
CA GLY A 130 -54.65 -7.22 -34.77
C GLY A 130 -54.69 -5.90 -33.97
N SER A 131 -53.92 -4.85 -34.30
CA SER A 131 -54.36 -3.45 -33.99
C SER A 131 -55.43 -3.01 -35.02
N PRO A 132 -56.21 -1.89 -34.87
CA PRO A 132 -56.11 -0.77 -33.90
C PRO A 132 -57.46 -0.23 -33.35
N ALA A 133 -57.44 0.82 -32.52
CA ALA A 133 -58.17 2.10 -32.75
C ALA A 133 -58.03 3.09 -31.55
N HIS A 134 -58.16 4.39 -31.82
CA HIS A 134 -57.96 5.49 -30.87
C HIS A 134 -59.27 6.09 -30.35
N SER A 135 -59.23 6.71 -29.16
CA SER A 135 -59.96 7.97 -28.91
C SER A 135 -59.26 8.83 -27.85
N LEU A 136 -59.03 10.11 -28.16
CA LEU A 136 -58.40 11.11 -27.29
C LEU A 136 -59.46 11.91 -26.50
N SER A 137 -59.16 12.31 -25.27
CA SER A 137 -59.65 13.57 -24.70
C SER A 137 -58.68 14.15 -23.66
N ALA A 138 -58.68 15.48 -23.53
CA ALA A 138 -57.53 16.26 -23.04
C ALA A 138 -57.49 16.58 -21.53
N ALA A 139 -56.26 16.74 -21.05
CA ALA A 139 -55.78 17.78 -20.12
C ALA A 139 -56.47 18.04 -18.77
N SER A 140 -55.73 17.83 -17.67
CA SER A 140 -55.12 18.92 -16.84
C SER A 140 -54.50 18.35 -15.55
N GLY A 141 -53.55 19.07 -14.95
CA GLY A 141 -52.98 18.72 -13.64
C GLY A 141 -51.50 18.33 -13.66
N PHE A 142 -50.60 19.33 -13.68
CA PHE A 142 -49.22 19.14 -13.21
C PHE A 142 -49.22 19.07 -11.69
N SER A 143 -48.65 18.02 -11.11
CA SER A 143 -48.14 18.02 -9.75
C SER A 143 -46.72 17.45 -9.74
N GLU A 144 -45.74 18.30 -9.41
CA GLU A 144 -44.37 17.87 -9.23
C GLU A 144 -44.28 16.96 -8.00
N SER A 145 -44.10 15.66 -8.21
CA SER A 145 -43.63 14.78 -7.15
C SER A 145 -42.15 15.07 -6.90
N THR A 146 -41.86 15.92 -5.91
CA THR A 146 -40.53 16.01 -5.31
C THR A 146 -40.12 14.61 -4.87
N ALA A 147 -39.11 14.04 -5.54
CA ALA A 147 -38.49 12.81 -5.06
C ALA A 147 -37.82 13.10 -3.72
N ASP A 148 -38.09 12.28 -2.71
CA ASP A 148 -37.45 12.35 -1.41
C ASP A 148 -35.91 12.38 -1.58
N ASP A 149 -35.28 13.47 -1.16
CA ASP A 149 -33.91 13.43 -0.68
C ASP A 149 -33.94 12.59 0.61
N THR A 150 -33.67 11.28 0.49
CA THR A 150 -33.48 10.42 1.66
C THR A 150 -32.42 11.04 2.57
N ASP A 151 -32.72 11.23 3.85
CA ASP A 151 -31.79 11.77 4.86
C ASP A 151 -30.41 11.10 4.75
N GLU A 152 -29.46 11.77 4.09
CA GLU A 152 -28.06 11.34 4.09
C GLU A 152 -27.54 11.53 5.51
N ASP A 153 -27.54 10.45 6.31
CA ASP A 153 -27.00 10.36 7.67
C ASP A 153 -25.78 11.27 7.81
N GLU A 154 -25.96 12.44 8.45
CA GLU A 154 -25.03 13.57 8.40
C GLU A 154 -23.61 13.25 8.90
N SER A 155 -23.47 12.09 9.55
CA SER A 155 -22.23 11.51 10.06
C SER A 155 -21.35 10.84 9.00
N LEU A 156 -21.89 10.54 7.81
CA LEU A 156 -21.20 9.78 6.77
C LEU A 156 -20.47 10.66 5.75
N LEU A 157 -19.24 10.27 5.43
CA LEU A 157 -18.37 10.89 4.45
C LEU A 157 -18.32 10.03 3.18
N LYS A 158 -18.43 10.69 2.02
CA LYS A 158 -18.06 10.10 0.72
C LYS A 158 -16.55 10.27 0.53
N ILE A 159 -15.81 9.17 0.59
CA ILE A 159 -14.35 9.07 0.61
C ILE A 159 -13.88 8.45 -0.72
N PHE A 160 -12.85 9.03 -1.33
CA PHE A 160 -12.22 8.52 -2.55
C PHE A 160 -10.75 8.15 -2.28
N CYS A 161 -10.46 6.86 -2.30
CA CYS A 161 -9.13 6.29 -2.08
C CYS A 161 -8.41 6.15 -3.41
N VAL A 162 -7.40 6.99 -3.67
CA VAL A 162 -6.61 7.01 -4.90
C VAL A 162 -5.66 5.81 -4.93
N CYS A 163 -5.54 5.13 -6.07
CA CYS A 163 -4.52 4.11 -6.30
C CYS A 163 -4.06 4.08 -7.76
N ALA A 164 -3.00 3.33 -8.03
CA ALA A 164 -2.59 3.05 -9.40
C ALA A 164 -3.70 2.33 -10.20
N PRO A 165 -3.96 2.71 -11.46
CA PRO A 165 -4.88 2.00 -12.33
C PRO A 165 -4.52 0.51 -12.47
N GLY A 166 -5.52 -0.36 -12.37
CA GLY A 166 -5.38 -1.81 -12.31
C GLY A 166 -5.37 -2.40 -10.89
N LEU A 167 -5.22 -1.55 -9.85
CA LEU A 167 -5.27 -1.99 -8.45
C LEU A 167 -6.63 -1.78 -7.77
N GLU A 168 -7.62 -1.15 -8.42
CA GLU A 168 -8.91 -0.79 -7.81
C GLU A 168 -9.61 -2.00 -7.17
N GLY A 169 -9.60 -3.16 -7.86
CA GLY A 169 -10.20 -4.40 -7.34
C GLY A 169 -9.39 -5.09 -6.22
N LEU A 170 -8.11 -4.77 -6.07
CA LEU A 170 -7.29 -5.24 -4.95
C LEU A 170 -7.44 -4.31 -3.73
N LEU A 171 -7.44 -2.99 -3.97
CA LEU A 171 -7.73 -1.97 -2.97
C LEU A 171 -9.13 -2.18 -2.36
N ALA A 172 -10.16 -2.46 -3.16
CA ALA A 172 -11.49 -2.75 -2.63
C ALA A 172 -11.51 -3.95 -1.66
N ARG A 173 -10.67 -4.97 -1.89
CA ARG A 173 -10.52 -6.11 -0.96
C ARG A 173 -9.75 -5.72 0.30
N GLU A 174 -8.67 -4.95 0.17
CA GLU A 174 -7.92 -4.42 1.30
C GLU A 174 -8.83 -3.58 2.22
N LEU A 175 -9.61 -2.66 1.66
CA LEU A 175 -10.53 -1.78 2.39
C LEU A 175 -11.56 -2.57 3.21
N LEU A 176 -12.10 -3.67 2.68
CA LEU A 176 -12.99 -4.56 3.45
C LEU A 176 -12.25 -5.29 4.58
N SER A 177 -10.98 -5.66 4.37
CA SER A 177 -10.14 -6.28 5.41
C SER A 177 -9.63 -5.33 6.49
N LEU A 178 -9.83 -4.00 6.33
CA LEU A 178 -9.55 -3.03 7.39
C LEU A 178 -10.60 -3.02 8.51
N ARG A 179 -11.71 -3.75 8.36
CA ARG A 179 -12.71 -3.88 9.44
C ARG A 179 -12.10 -4.53 10.67
N PHE A 180 -12.45 -4.01 11.84
CA PHE A 180 -12.12 -4.59 13.13
C PHE A 180 -13.00 -5.83 13.40
N PRO A 181 -12.50 -6.82 14.15
CA PRO A 181 -13.35 -7.90 14.66
C PRO A 181 -14.49 -7.30 15.50
N PRO A 182 -15.64 -7.98 15.62
CA PRO A 182 -16.66 -7.57 16.59
C PRO A 182 -16.04 -7.54 18.00
N PRO A 183 -16.41 -6.57 18.85
CA PRO A 183 -15.95 -6.57 20.23
C PRO A 183 -16.37 -7.89 20.90
N PRO A 184 -15.54 -8.48 21.78
CA PRO A 184 -15.95 -9.66 22.53
C PRO A 184 -17.24 -9.34 23.30
N PRO A 185 -18.18 -10.29 23.45
CA PRO A 185 -19.33 -10.07 24.30
C PRO A 185 -18.83 -9.70 25.70
N PHE A 186 -19.43 -8.68 26.31
CA PHE A 186 -19.06 -8.22 27.65
C PHE A 186 -19.39 -9.32 28.67
N SER A 187 -18.45 -10.24 28.87
CA SER A 187 -18.44 -11.18 30.00
C SER A 187 -18.30 -10.35 31.27
N ARG A 188 -19.43 -9.97 31.84
CA ARG A 188 -19.51 -9.29 33.12
C ARG A 188 -19.26 -10.30 34.23
N GLU A 189 -18.03 -10.84 34.27
CA GLU A 189 -17.53 -11.54 35.43
C GLU A 189 -17.63 -10.58 36.61
N ARG A 190 -18.58 -10.86 37.50
CA ARG A 190 -18.62 -10.25 38.82
C ARG A 190 -17.45 -10.83 39.60
N GLY A 191 -16.26 -10.29 39.35
CA GLY A 191 -15.12 -10.48 40.25
C GLY A 191 -15.54 -10.08 41.66
N ASP A 192 -15.23 -10.93 42.62
CA ASP A 192 -15.78 -10.85 43.97
C ASP A 192 -15.48 -9.53 44.69
N SER A 193 -16.36 -9.23 45.66
CA SER A 193 -16.34 -8.11 46.61
C SER A 193 -15.00 -7.36 46.74
N VAL A 194 -14.85 -6.27 45.98
CA VAL A 194 -13.84 -5.24 46.29
C VAL A 194 -14.30 -4.51 47.55
N SER A 195 -13.53 -4.62 48.63
CA SER A 195 -13.79 -3.90 49.88
C SER A 195 -13.81 -2.38 49.63
N PRO A 196 -14.79 -1.63 50.18
CA PRO A 196 -14.88 -0.18 49.96
C PRO A 196 -13.75 0.52 50.71
N GLY A 197 -12.72 0.98 49.98
CA GLY A 197 -11.46 1.43 50.60
C GLY A 197 -10.68 2.55 49.91
N ASP A 198 -10.62 2.63 48.57
CA ASP A 198 -9.80 3.65 47.89
C ASP A 198 -10.50 4.26 46.67
N SER A 199 -10.96 5.51 46.82
CA SER A 199 -11.68 6.24 45.78
C SER A 199 -10.85 6.46 44.50
N ARG A 200 -9.52 6.41 44.58
CA ARG A 200 -8.63 6.55 43.42
C ARG A 200 -8.56 5.27 42.58
N SER A 201 -8.71 4.09 43.19
CA SER A 201 -8.77 2.84 42.42
C SER A 201 -10.08 2.74 41.65
N ASP A 202 -11.19 3.17 42.25
CA ASP A 202 -12.51 3.22 41.60
C ASP A 202 -12.55 4.20 40.42
N GLU A 203 -11.96 5.39 40.58
CA GLU A 203 -11.86 6.37 39.49
C GLU A 203 -11.01 5.84 38.33
N LYS A 204 -9.86 5.23 38.61
CA LYS A 204 -9.00 4.60 37.60
C LYS A 204 -9.72 3.47 36.85
N ALA A 205 -10.47 2.62 37.56
CA ALA A 205 -11.25 1.54 36.96
C ALA A 205 -12.35 2.08 36.01
N ARG A 206 -13.09 3.12 36.45
CA ARG A 206 -14.12 3.78 35.61
C ARG A 206 -13.54 4.44 34.37
N LEU A 207 -12.38 5.10 34.49
CA LEU A 207 -11.69 5.71 33.34
C LEU A 207 -11.22 4.63 32.34
N GLN A 208 -10.74 3.49 32.83
CA GLN A 208 -10.36 2.35 31.98
C GLN A 208 -11.58 1.75 31.26
N GLU A 209 -12.69 1.53 31.96
CA GLU A 209 -13.95 1.02 31.38
C GLU A 209 -14.49 1.99 30.31
N ALA A 210 -14.48 3.29 30.58
CA ALA A 210 -14.87 4.33 29.62
C ALA A 210 -13.96 4.36 28.38
N ALA A 211 -12.64 4.18 28.54
CA ALA A 211 -11.70 4.13 27.42
C ALA A 211 -11.94 2.89 26.54
N VAL A 212 -12.13 1.71 27.14
CA VAL A 212 -12.46 0.47 26.41
C VAL A 212 -13.78 0.60 25.66
N SER A 213 -14.81 1.19 26.28
CA SER A 213 -16.10 1.45 25.63
C SER A 213 -15.98 2.44 24.46
N ALA A 214 -15.19 3.50 24.62
CA ALA A 214 -14.93 4.47 23.54
C ALA A 214 -14.16 3.83 22.37
N ALA A 215 -13.17 2.98 22.64
CA ALA A 215 -12.43 2.25 21.62
C ALA A 215 -13.32 1.24 20.86
N ALA A 216 -14.21 0.54 21.55
CA ALA A 216 -15.19 -0.36 20.93
C ALA A 216 -16.16 0.41 20.00
N ALA A 217 -16.69 1.55 20.46
CA ALA A 217 -17.55 2.41 19.64
C ALA A 217 -16.81 2.99 18.42
N ALA A 218 -15.52 3.34 18.57
CA ALA A 218 -14.69 3.80 17.45
C ALA A 218 -14.42 2.69 16.42
N ALA A 219 -14.21 1.45 16.87
CA ALA A 219 -14.06 0.28 16.00
C ALA A 219 -15.37 -0.03 15.23
N GLU A 220 -16.52 0.05 15.90
CA GLU A 220 -17.83 -0.10 15.25
C GLU A 220 -18.08 1.00 14.21
N ALA A 221 -17.80 2.27 14.55
CA ALA A 221 -17.89 3.38 13.60
C ALA A 221 -16.98 3.18 12.39
N ALA A 222 -15.74 2.74 12.59
CA ALA A 222 -14.82 2.40 11.49
C ALA A 222 -15.35 1.26 10.60
N ASN A 223 -16.12 0.33 11.17
CA ASN A 223 -16.74 -0.79 10.47
C ASN A 223 -17.95 -0.40 9.59
N ARG A 224 -18.52 0.81 9.75
CA ARG A 224 -19.56 1.38 8.87
C ARG A 224 -19.06 1.74 7.45
N LEU A 225 -17.94 1.16 7.02
CA LEU A 225 -17.37 1.23 5.68
C LEU A 225 -18.28 0.48 4.68
N VAL A 226 -18.81 1.21 3.69
CA VAL A 226 -19.53 0.68 2.52
C VAL A 226 -18.74 1.03 1.26
N ILE A 227 -18.49 0.06 0.39
CA ILE A 227 -17.85 0.30 -0.90
C ILE A 227 -18.93 0.57 -1.95
N ASN A 228 -18.95 1.76 -2.53
CA ASN A 228 -19.97 2.21 -3.49
C ASN A 228 -19.72 1.69 -4.92
N GLY A 229 -18.87 0.66 -5.04
CA GLY A 229 -18.31 0.16 -6.29
C GLY A 229 -17.06 0.93 -6.76
N PRO A 230 -16.33 0.38 -7.76
CA PRO A 230 -15.31 1.14 -8.47
C PRO A 230 -15.97 2.19 -9.37
N VAL A 231 -15.59 3.45 -9.23
CA VAL A 231 -16.11 4.55 -10.05
C VAL A 231 -15.51 4.46 -11.46
N ASP A 232 -16.24 3.81 -12.38
CA ASP A 232 -15.88 3.48 -13.77
C ASP A 232 -14.49 2.82 -13.92
N GLY A 233 -14.28 1.56 -14.30
CA GLY A 233 -15.09 0.56 -14.97
C GLY A 233 -14.12 -0.48 -15.57
N LYS A 234 -14.58 -1.68 -16.01
CA LYS A 234 -13.69 -2.77 -16.46
C LYS A 234 -12.70 -2.35 -17.57
N TYR A 235 -11.40 -2.40 -17.28
CA TYR A 235 -10.22 -2.36 -18.19
C TYR A 235 -10.20 -1.30 -19.33
N ARG A 236 -9.12 -0.49 -19.33
CA ARG A 236 -8.81 0.68 -20.20
C ARG A 236 -9.46 2.00 -19.75
N GLY A 237 -8.73 2.75 -18.92
CA GLY A 237 -9.01 4.17 -18.64
C GLY A 237 -9.92 4.45 -17.44
N SER A 238 -9.92 3.55 -16.45
CA SER A 238 -10.69 3.60 -15.20
C SER A 238 -10.16 4.60 -14.16
N GLY A 239 -11.00 4.91 -13.16
CA GLY A 239 -10.89 6.07 -12.28
C GLY A 239 -9.65 6.22 -11.37
N GLY A 240 -8.73 5.25 -11.30
CA GLY A 240 -7.52 5.38 -10.47
C GLY A 240 -7.80 5.53 -8.97
N GLY A 241 -8.81 4.81 -8.49
CA GLY A 241 -9.23 4.81 -7.10
C GLY A 241 -10.57 4.10 -6.87
N VAL A 242 -10.95 3.99 -5.59
CA VAL A 242 -12.19 3.35 -5.11
C VAL A 242 -12.98 4.37 -4.29
N GLU A 243 -14.32 4.35 -4.41
CA GLU A 243 -15.20 5.21 -3.61
C GLU A 243 -15.88 4.43 -2.49
N VAL A 244 -15.93 5.06 -1.32
CA VAL A 244 -16.31 4.48 -0.04
C VAL A 244 -17.24 5.48 0.66
N THR A 245 -18.30 5.00 1.29
CA THR A 245 -19.04 5.75 2.32
C THR A 245 -18.62 5.23 3.69
N GLY A 246 -18.40 6.11 4.66
CA GLY A 246 -18.05 5.72 6.04
C GLY A 246 -17.86 6.91 6.97
N THR A 247 -17.54 6.67 8.25
CA THR A 247 -17.38 7.74 9.24
C THR A 247 -15.99 8.38 9.20
N LEU A 248 -15.74 9.33 10.12
CA LEU A 248 -14.38 9.83 10.39
C LEU A 248 -13.41 8.73 10.82
N GLU A 249 -13.87 7.77 11.63
CA GLU A 249 -13.07 6.59 12.01
C GLU A 249 -12.75 5.73 10.79
N THR A 250 -13.67 5.59 9.83
CA THR A 250 -13.38 4.95 8.54
C THR A 250 -12.27 5.69 7.78
N LEU A 251 -12.31 7.02 7.73
CA LEU A 251 -11.25 7.85 7.13
C LEU A 251 -9.89 7.64 7.81
N TRP A 252 -9.83 7.67 9.14
CA TRP A 252 -8.60 7.46 9.91
C TRP A 252 -8.04 6.04 9.71
N ASN A 253 -8.92 5.03 9.71
CA ASN A 253 -8.57 3.64 9.47
C ASN A 253 -7.89 3.44 8.11
N ILE A 254 -8.47 4.00 7.04
CA ILE A 254 -7.88 3.96 5.71
C ILE A 254 -6.52 4.69 5.68
N CYS A 255 -6.44 5.91 6.23
CA CYS A 255 -5.21 6.71 6.22
C CYS A 255 -4.02 6.05 6.94
N LEU A 256 -4.27 5.29 8.02
CA LEU A 256 -3.22 4.62 8.78
C LEU A 256 -2.89 3.21 8.26
N ARG A 257 -3.90 2.41 7.87
CA ARG A 257 -3.73 0.97 7.64
C ARG A 257 -3.75 0.53 6.17
N SER A 258 -4.32 1.30 5.25
CA SER A 258 -4.26 0.95 3.81
C SER A 258 -2.82 1.06 3.28
N ARG A 259 -2.34 0.00 2.62
CA ARG A 259 -1.06 0.01 1.88
C ARG A 259 -1.27 0.37 0.42
N LEU A 260 -2.40 0.00 -0.17
CA LEU A 260 -2.66 0.18 -1.60
C LEU A 260 -3.10 1.59 -1.99
N THR A 261 -3.52 2.40 -1.02
CA THR A 261 -3.90 3.80 -1.26
C THR A 261 -2.67 4.71 -1.39
N ASP A 262 -2.61 5.48 -2.47
CA ASP A 262 -1.63 6.58 -2.67
C ASP A 262 -2.02 7.83 -1.86
N ALA A 263 -3.32 8.19 -1.87
CA ALA A 263 -3.89 9.35 -1.17
C ALA A 263 -5.40 9.17 -0.95
N VAL A 264 -5.97 9.83 0.07
CA VAL A 264 -7.40 9.81 0.40
C VAL A 264 -7.97 11.20 0.25
N ARG A 265 -9.10 11.31 -0.45
CA ARG A 265 -9.86 12.55 -0.64
C ARG A 265 -11.24 12.41 -0.07
N VAL A 266 -11.82 13.48 0.46
CA VAL A 266 -13.23 13.52 0.88
C VAL A 266 -14.03 14.38 -0.10
N ARG A 267 -15.21 13.93 -0.51
CA ARG A 267 -16.14 14.75 -1.30
C ARG A 267 -16.73 15.82 -0.39
N ILE A 268 -16.62 17.08 -0.78
CA ILE A 268 -17.16 18.19 0.03
C ILE A 268 -18.69 18.22 -0.04
N GLY A 269 -19.26 17.77 -1.15
CA GLY A 269 -20.70 17.56 -1.34
C GLY A 269 -20.96 16.70 -2.58
N SER A 270 -22.23 16.41 -2.84
CA SER A 270 -22.66 15.64 -4.02
C SER A 270 -22.27 16.32 -5.34
N PRO A 271 -22.00 15.55 -6.42
CA PRO A 271 -21.67 16.11 -7.72
C PRO A 271 -22.83 16.92 -8.30
N PHE A 272 -22.54 18.02 -9.00
CA PHE A 272 -23.56 18.93 -9.53
C PHE A 272 -23.31 19.33 -10.99
N PRO A 273 -24.37 19.50 -11.82
CA PRO A 273 -24.22 19.98 -13.19
C PRO A 273 -23.80 21.45 -13.23
N ALA A 274 -22.81 21.77 -14.07
CA ALA A 274 -22.25 23.11 -14.23
C ALA A 274 -21.76 23.35 -15.67
N GLN A 275 -22.58 24.02 -16.48
CA GLN A 275 -22.26 24.36 -17.89
C GLN A 275 -21.95 25.86 -18.12
N ARG A 276 -22.16 26.71 -17.11
CA ARG A 276 -21.93 28.16 -17.14
C ARG A 276 -21.21 28.59 -15.87
N GLU A 277 -20.33 29.58 -15.97
CA GLU A 277 -19.54 30.09 -14.83
C GLU A 277 -20.43 30.54 -13.65
N THR A 278 -21.49 31.30 -13.92
CA THR A 278 -22.43 31.74 -12.87
C THR A 278 -23.08 30.59 -12.10
N THR A 279 -23.37 29.48 -12.79
CA THR A 279 -23.93 28.27 -12.17
C THR A 279 -22.88 27.53 -11.36
N LEU A 280 -21.65 27.43 -11.89
CA LEU A 280 -20.52 26.83 -11.19
C LEU A 280 -20.21 27.58 -9.90
N LEU A 281 -19.99 28.90 -9.96
CA LEU A 281 -19.65 29.71 -8.78
C LEU A 281 -20.74 29.61 -7.70
N ARG A 282 -22.02 29.74 -8.08
CA ARG A 282 -23.15 29.59 -7.16
C ARG A 282 -23.17 28.23 -6.47
N ARG A 283 -22.93 27.13 -7.21
CA ARG A 283 -22.89 25.77 -6.63
C ARG A 283 -21.64 25.54 -5.77
N LEU A 284 -20.47 26.08 -6.17
CA LEU A 284 -19.26 26.06 -5.35
C LEU A 284 -19.45 26.79 -4.03
N CYS A 285 -20.08 27.97 -4.04
CA CYS A 285 -20.37 28.73 -2.83
C CYS A 285 -21.38 28.04 -1.90
N ALA A 286 -22.21 27.13 -2.41
CA ALA A 286 -23.21 26.39 -1.64
C ALA A 286 -22.69 25.07 -1.02
N LEU A 287 -21.43 24.68 -1.26
CA LEU A 287 -20.84 23.50 -0.63
C LEU A 287 -20.62 23.72 0.88
N PRO A 288 -20.70 22.67 1.73
CA PRO A 288 -20.53 22.78 3.18
C PRO A 288 -19.05 22.86 3.58
N TRP A 289 -18.35 23.90 3.12
CA TRP A 289 -16.93 24.14 3.39
C TRP A 289 -16.59 24.12 4.88
N GLN A 290 -17.53 24.56 5.73
CA GLN A 290 -17.42 24.62 7.19
C GLN A 290 -17.15 23.24 7.83
N LYS A 291 -17.53 22.13 7.19
CA LYS A 291 -17.23 20.78 7.69
C LYS A 291 -15.72 20.43 7.52
N PHE A 292 -15.03 20.99 6.52
CA PHE A 292 -13.69 20.51 6.11
C PHE A 292 -12.59 21.57 6.08
N VAL A 293 -12.93 22.85 5.93
CA VAL A 293 -11.97 23.96 5.85
C VAL A 293 -12.14 24.85 7.08
N PRO A 294 -11.07 25.09 7.86
CA PRO A 294 -11.12 26.01 8.98
C PRO A 294 -11.16 27.45 8.45
N LEU A 295 -12.36 28.02 8.36
CA LEU A 295 -12.61 29.36 7.79
C LEU A 295 -12.15 30.47 8.74
N VAL A 296 -10.83 30.68 8.79
CA VAL A 296 -10.14 31.64 9.68
C VAL A 296 -9.57 32.83 8.90
N ALA A 297 -9.32 33.95 9.61
CA ALA A 297 -8.80 35.18 9.01
C ALA A 297 -7.45 34.95 8.29
N ASP A 298 -6.53 34.20 8.90
CA ASP A 298 -5.19 33.91 8.38
C ASP A 298 -5.10 32.53 7.69
N LEU A 299 -6.19 32.09 7.05
CA LEU A 299 -6.19 30.91 6.19
C LEU A 299 -5.39 31.19 4.91
N GLY A 300 -4.36 30.39 4.65
CA GLY A 300 -3.55 30.44 3.44
C GLY A 300 -4.34 30.14 2.15
N GLU A 301 -3.76 30.52 1.01
CA GLU A 301 -4.39 30.33 -0.30
C GLU A 301 -4.58 28.84 -0.65
N PRO A 302 -5.77 28.42 -1.11
CA PRO A 302 -6.03 27.03 -1.45
C PRO A 302 -5.27 26.62 -2.72
N VAL A 303 -4.63 25.45 -2.68
CA VAL A 303 -4.04 24.84 -3.88
C VAL A 303 -5.15 24.08 -4.59
N VAL A 304 -5.53 24.48 -5.80
CA VAL A 304 -6.59 23.81 -6.57
C VAL A 304 -5.97 23.01 -7.71
N SER A 305 -6.34 21.74 -7.84
CA SER A 305 -5.92 20.86 -8.93
C SER A 305 -7.13 20.40 -9.75
N VAL A 306 -7.22 20.88 -10.99
CA VAL A 306 -8.37 20.61 -11.87
C VAL A 306 -8.08 19.46 -12.83
N ARG A 307 -9.11 18.64 -13.08
CA ARG A 307 -9.18 17.72 -14.23
C ARG A 307 -10.47 18.00 -15.00
N VAL A 308 -10.39 18.07 -16.32
CA VAL A 308 -11.55 18.22 -17.20
C VAL A 308 -11.60 17.11 -18.24
N ARG A 309 -12.79 16.56 -18.49
CA ARG A 309 -13.09 15.64 -19.59
C ARG A 309 -14.45 15.97 -20.19
N ARG A 310 -14.54 16.07 -21.53
CA ARG A 310 -15.79 16.22 -22.30
C ARG A 310 -16.79 17.23 -21.72
N SER A 311 -16.33 18.42 -21.33
CA SER A 311 -17.15 19.42 -20.65
C SER A 311 -16.98 20.80 -21.28
N ARG A 312 -18.06 21.60 -21.32
CA ARG A 312 -18.05 22.96 -21.90
C ARG A 312 -17.09 23.89 -21.13
N LEU A 313 -17.14 23.86 -19.81
CA LEU A 313 -16.20 24.57 -18.94
C LEU A 313 -14.89 23.77 -18.91
N HIS A 314 -13.90 24.18 -19.70
CA HIS A 314 -12.66 23.44 -19.93
C HIS A 314 -11.37 24.19 -19.62
N HIS A 315 -11.43 25.51 -19.40
CA HIS A 315 -10.29 26.30 -18.96
C HIS A 315 -9.95 25.99 -17.50
N THR A 316 -8.89 25.22 -17.26
CA THR A 316 -8.52 24.75 -15.91
C THR A 316 -8.25 25.90 -14.95
N LYS A 317 -7.46 26.90 -15.37
CA LYS A 317 -7.12 28.07 -14.54
C LYS A 317 -8.36 28.84 -14.05
N MET A 318 -9.36 29.01 -14.91
CA MET A 318 -10.64 29.63 -14.54
C MET A 318 -11.38 28.79 -13.47
N LEU A 319 -11.38 27.46 -13.60
CA LEU A 319 -11.96 26.55 -12.60
C LEU A 319 -11.18 26.60 -11.26
N GLU A 320 -9.86 26.78 -11.30
CA GLU A 320 -9.01 26.99 -10.11
C GLU A 320 -9.36 28.29 -9.39
N GLU A 321 -9.36 29.41 -10.13
CA GLU A 321 -9.66 30.76 -9.62
C GLU A 321 -11.08 30.84 -9.03
N MET A 322 -12.09 30.28 -9.72
CA MET A 322 -13.47 30.26 -9.24
C MET A 322 -13.64 29.40 -7.97
N THR A 323 -12.89 28.31 -7.84
CA THR A 323 -12.91 27.46 -6.63
C THR A 323 -12.26 28.20 -5.46
N ALA A 324 -11.12 28.86 -5.68
CA ALA A 324 -10.48 29.70 -4.67
C ALA A 324 -11.38 30.89 -4.25
N ALA A 325 -12.07 31.52 -5.20
CA ALA A 325 -13.03 32.59 -4.93
C ALA A 325 -14.21 32.11 -4.07
N ALA A 326 -14.75 30.91 -4.34
CA ALA A 326 -15.85 30.34 -3.55
C ALA A 326 -15.46 30.05 -2.08
N VAL A 327 -14.21 29.61 -1.84
CA VAL A 327 -13.65 29.44 -0.49
C VAL A 327 -13.49 30.79 0.20
N LYS A 328 -12.95 31.79 -0.49
CA LYS A 328 -12.80 33.17 0.03
C LYS A 328 -14.15 33.79 0.39
N GLU A 329 -15.18 33.57 -0.42
CA GLU A 329 -16.53 34.08 -0.16
C GLU A 329 -17.18 33.36 1.03
N ASN A 330 -17.04 32.04 1.14
CA ASN A 330 -17.47 31.30 2.32
C ASN A 330 -16.76 31.76 3.60
N LYS A 331 -15.45 32.02 3.53
CA LYS A 331 -14.67 32.59 4.64
C LYS A 331 -15.22 33.94 5.11
N LYS A 332 -15.48 34.88 4.19
CA LYS A 332 -16.08 36.18 4.52
C LYS A 332 -17.45 36.01 5.19
N LYS A 333 -18.33 35.23 4.56
CA LYS A 333 -19.69 34.96 5.05
C LYS A 333 -19.65 34.37 6.46
N PHE A 334 -18.87 33.30 6.66
CA PHE A 334 -18.74 32.63 7.94
C PHE A 334 -18.24 33.55 9.06
N ILE A 335 -17.20 34.34 8.81
CA ILE A 335 -16.63 35.29 9.79
C ILE A 335 -17.65 36.38 10.14
N HIS A 336 -18.38 36.90 9.15
CA HIS A 336 -19.41 37.92 9.34
C HIS A 336 -20.59 37.40 10.18
N GLU A 337 -21.10 36.21 9.86
CA GLU A 337 -22.24 35.59 10.55
C GLU A 337 -21.85 35.11 11.97
N SER A 338 -20.73 34.40 12.11
CA SER A 338 -20.34 33.74 13.36
C SER A 338 -19.67 34.67 14.38
N LYS A 339 -19.14 35.81 13.93
CA LYS A 339 -18.30 36.74 14.74
C LYS A 339 -17.14 36.04 15.47
N ARG A 340 -16.69 34.91 14.94
CA ARG A 340 -15.68 34.00 15.50
C ARG A 340 -14.86 33.41 14.36
N ASP A 341 -13.67 32.92 14.69
CA ASP A 341 -12.83 32.18 13.75
C ASP A 341 -13.36 30.75 13.54
N GLY A 342 -13.26 30.23 12.31
CA GLY A 342 -13.59 28.84 11.98
C GLY A 342 -12.56 27.83 12.49
N LEU A 343 -11.79 28.18 13.52
CA LEU A 343 -10.67 27.38 14.00
C LEU A 343 -11.19 26.21 14.86
N PRO A 344 -10.70 24.97 14.62
CA PRO A 344 -11.10 23.79 15.39
C PRO A 344 -10.91 24.02 16.89
N PRO A 345 -11.80 23.53 17.78
CA PRO A 345 -11.75 23.83 19.21
C PRO A 345 -10.40 23.54 19.87
N HIS A 346 -9.70 22.51 19.41
CA HIS A 346 -8.40 22.06 19.94
C HIS A 346 -7.19 22.92 19.49
N LEU A 347 -7.36 23.80 18.49
CA LEU A 347 -6.32 24.71 17.99
C LEU A 347 -6.48 26.17 18.50
N ARG A 348 -7.60 26.51 19.13
CA ARG A 348 -7.87 27.86 19.63
C ARG A 348 -6.86 28.32 20.68
N GLY A 349 -6.51 29.60 20.64
CA GLY A 349 -5.55 30.23 21.56
C GLY A 349 -4.07 29.92 21.29
N ARG A 350 -3.73 29.10 20.28
CA ARG A 350 -2.34 28.69 20.00
C ARG A 350 -1.59 29.54 18.97
N GLY A 351 -2.22 30.58 18.39
CA GLY A 351 -1.58 31.46 17.40
C GLY A 351 -1.15 30.75 16.11
N VAL A 352 -1.95 29.78 15.64
CA VAL A 352 -1.60 28.89 14.53
C VAL A 352 -2.02 29.50 13.18
N THR A 353 -1.06 29.76 12.30
CA THR A 353 -1.32 30.04 10.88
C THR A 353 -1.75 28.75 10.18
N MET A 354 -2.92 28.76 9.54
CA MET A 354 -3.44 27.57 8.85
C MET A 354 -3.01 27.56 7.38
N SER A 355 -2.37 26.49 6.93
CA SER A 355 -2.08 26.28 5.51
C SER A 355 -3.37 26.21 4.68
N GLY A 356 -3.31 26.65 3.43
CA GLY A 356 -4.46 26.54 2.53
C GLY A 356 -4.76 25.08 2.17
N PRO A 357 -6.05 24.71 2.00
CA PRO A 357 -6.42 23.32 1.69
C PRO A 357 -6.00 22.94 0.28
N HIS A 358 -5.62 21.67 0.06
CA HIS A 358 -5.47 21.11 -1.28
C HIS A 358 -6.82 20.60 -1.77
N LEU A 359 -7.35 21.26 -2.80
CA LEU A 359 -8.64 20.96 -3.42
C LEU A 359 -8.45 20.29 -4.78
N HIS A 360 -9.36 19.35 -5.08
CA HIS A 360 -9.44 18.66 -6.34
C HIS A 360 -10.80 18.91 -6.97
N VAL A 361 -10.80 19.39 -8.21
CA VAL A 361 -12.02 19.63 -8.99
C VAL A 361 -11.98 18.72 -10.21
N ASN A 362 -12.97 17.85 -10.33
CA ASN A 362 -13.13 16.97 -11.48
C ASN A 362 -14.40 17.37 -12.24
N MET A 363 -14.22 17.87 -13.46
CA MET A 363 -15.29 18.28 -14.37
C MET A 363 -15.42 17.25 -15.49
N LYS A 364 -16.44 16.39 -15.44
CA LYS A 364 -16.65 15.30 -16.39
C LYS A 364 -18.07 15.40 -16.95
N ASP A 365 -18.22 15.40 -18.27
CA ASP A 365 -19.52 15.38 -18.96
C ASP A 365 -20.49 16.51 -18.51
N GLY A 366 -19.94 17.68 -18.15
CA GLY A 366 -20.69 18.83 -17.63
C GLY A 366 -21.08 18.75 -16.15
N VAL A 367 -20.62 17.72 -15.43
CA VAL A 367 -20.82 17.53 -13.98
C VAL A 367 -19.52 17.83 -13.23
N CYS A 368 -19.62 18.64 -12.19
CA CYS A 368 -18.53 19.03 -11.31
C CYS A 368 -18.57 18.20 -10.01
N GLN A 369 -17.44 17.59 -9.65
CA GLN A 369 -17.21 17.05 -8.31
C GLN A 369 -16.03 17.78 -7.67
N VAL A 370 -16.25 18.35 -6.48
CA VAL A 370 -15.19 18.93 -5.64
C VAL A 370 -14.81 17.94 -4.55
N SER A 371 -13.52 17.85 -4.23
CA SER A 371 -13.00 17.03 -3.15
C SER A 371 -11.84 17.76 -2.46
N ILE A 372 -11.65 17.51 -1.17
CA ILE A 372 -10.50 17.99 -0.38
C ILE A 372 -9.54 16.82 -0.14
N ASP A 373 -8.23 17.08 -0.17
CA ASP A 373 -7.23 16.11 0.31
C ASP A 373 -7.38 15.92 1.82
N ALA A 374 -7.39 14.68 2.27
CA ALA A 374 -7.52 14.32 3.68
C ALA A 374 -6.24 13.68 4.24
N SER A 375 -5.40 13.06 3.40
CA SER A 375 -4.26 12.27 3.89
C SER A 375 -2.89 12.78 3.47
N GLY A 376 -2.80 13.54 2.39
CA GLY A 376 -1.57 13.69 1.61
C GLY A 376 -1.14 12.38 0.95
N ASP A 377 0.10 12.35 0.43
CA ASP A 377 0.71 11.18 -0.24
C ASP A 377 1.10 10.08 0.77
N ILE A 378 0.12 9.31 1.24
CA ILE A 378 0.30 8.16 2.15
C ILE A 378 0.90 6.92 1.47
N GLY A 379 1.03 6.96 0.14
CA GLY A 379 1.85 6.02 -0.62
C GLY A 379 3.32 6.08 -0.18
N LYS A 380 3.89 7.27 0.00
CA LYS A 380 5.23 7.43 0.60
C LYS A 380 5.21 6.97 2.06
N ARG A 381 5.90 5.86 2.35
CA ARG A 381 5.96 5.27 3.69
C ARG A 381 6.91 6.02 4.62
N PRO A 382 6.65 6.05 5.94
CA PRO A 382 7.55 6.68 6.91
C PRO A 382 8.99 6.14 6.89
N TRP A 383 9.17 4.85 6.57
CA TRP A 383 10.47 4.17 6.51
C TRP A 383 11.27 4.46 5.22
N ARG A 384 10.66 5.08 4.19
CA ARG A 384 11.37 5.46 2.96
C ARG A 384 12.16 6.75 3.14
N VAL A 385 13.28 6.65 3.84
CA VAL A 385 14.24 7.76 4.01
C VAL A 385 15.21 7.88 2.83
N SER A 386 15.45 6.80 2.08
CA SER A 386 16.38 6.79 0.95
C SER A 386 15.77 6.18 -0.32
N ARG A 387 16.02 6.83 -1.47
CA ARG A 387 15.46 6.46 -2.78
C ARG A 387 16.57 6.23 -3.81
N GLY A 388 16.35 5.25 -4.69
CA GLY A 388 17.13 5.06 -5.91
C GLY A 388 16.58 5.92 -7.07
N PRO A 389 17.19 5.83 -8.27
CA PRO A 389 16.85 6.71 -9.41
C PRO A 389 15.48 6.43 -10.06
N MET A 390 15.00 5.18 -10.02
CA MET A 390 13.64 4.82 -10.49
C MET A 390 12.99 3.78 -9.56
N PRO A 391 12.55 4.19 -8.36
CA PRO A 391 12.07 3.27 -7.33
C PRO A 391 10.68 2.70 -7.67
N LEU A 392 10.42 1.46 -7.27
CA LEU A 392 9.06 0.92 -7.21
C LEU A 392 8.32 1.62 -6.06
N LYS A 393 7.15 2.21 -6.36
CA LYS A 393 6.26 2.78 -5.34
C LYS A 393 5.84 1.73 -4.31
N GLU A 394 5.72 2.14 -3.05
CA GLU A 394 5.39 1.29 -1.92
C GLU A 394 3.99 0.64 -2.02
N PRO A 395 2.92 1.34 -2.45
CA PRO A 395 1.65 0.70 -2.77
C PRO A 395 1.75 -0.39 -3.84
N LEU A 396 2.68 -0.26 -4.81
CA LEU A 396 2.89 -1.27 -5.83
C LEU A 396 3.70 -2.46 -5.31
N ALA A 397 4.66 -2.23 -4.41
CA ALA A 397 5.38 -3.28 -3.71
C ALA A 397 4.46 -4.09 -2.79
N ALA A 398 3.57 -3.42 -2.04
CA ALA A 398 2.50 -4.06 -1.28
C ALA A 398 1.53 -4.84 -2.19
N ALA A 399 1.16 -4.29 -3.36
CA ALA A 399 0.35 -5.00 -4.35
C ALA A 399 1.02 -6.26 -4.91
N VAL A 400 2.36 -6.27 -5.04
CA VAL A 400 3.11 -7.47 -5.38
C VAL A 400 3.02 -8.48 -4.24
N ALA A 401 3.33 -8.07 -3.00
CA ALA A 401 3.27 -8.94 -1.82
C ALA A 401 1.89 -9.60 -1.65
N TYR A 402 0.80 -8.81 -1.66
CA TYR A 402 -0.59 -9.30 -1.57
C TYR A 402 -1.05 -10.21 -2.72
N ARG A 403 -0.30 -10.27 -3.83
CA ARG A 403 -0.58 -11.16 -4.96
C ARG A 403 0.26 -12.43 -4.96
N THR A 404 1.23 -12.54 -4.07
CA THR A 404 1.91 -13.81 -3.77
C THR A 404 1.21 -14.53 -2.60
N PRO A 405 1.26 -15.87 -2.53
CA PRO A 405 0.69 -16.63 -1.42
C PRO A 405 1.63 -16.67 -0.20
N PHE A 406 2.52 -15.69 -0.01
CA PHE A 406 3.62 -15.82 0.94
C PHE A 406 3.17 -15.98 2.40
N LEU A 407 2.04 -15.38 2.80
CA LEU A 407 1.47 -15.59 4.13
C LEU A 407 0.96 -17.03 4.31
N ASN A 408 0.29 -17.60 3.31
CA ASN A 408 -0.14 -19.00 3.33
C ASN A 408 1.09 -19.93 3.40
N LEU A 409 2.11 -19.66 2.59
CA LEU A 409 3.37 -20.41 2.64
C LEU A 409 4.08 -20.25 3.98
N LEU A 410 3.96 -19.10 4.66
CA LEU A 410 4.54 -18.89 6.00
C LEU A 410 3.74 -19.63 7.09
N PHE A 411 2.44 -19.86 6.86
CA PHE A 411 1.61 -20.69 7.73
C PHE A 411 1.88 -22.18 7.53
N GLU A 412 2.08 -22.61 6.28
CA GLU A 412 2.29 -24.01 5.89
C GLU A 412 3.72 -24.52 6.13
N ASN A 413 4.75 -23.68 5.95
CA ASN A 413 6.16 -24.10 6.03
C ASN A 413 6.76 -23.87 7.42
N GLN A 414 7.65 -24.79 7.83
CA GLN A 414 8.49 -24.61 9.02
C GLN A 414 9.50 -23.47 8.88
N LYS A 415 10.02 -23.18 7.67
CA LYS A 415 10.85 -22.01 7.35
C LYS A 415 10.53 -21.54 5.93
N LEU A 416 10.33 -20.24 5.73
CA LEU A 416 10.06 -19.63 4.43
C LEU A 416 11.16 -18.63 4.08
N PHE A 417 11.96 -18.95 3.06
CA PHE A 417 12.97 -18.04 2.51
C PHE A 417 12.39 -17.28 1.31
N VAL A 418 12.45 -15.95 1.32
CA VAL A 418 12.03 -15.09 0.21
C VAL A 418 13.22 -14.29 -0.32
N TRP A 419 13.48 -14.41 -1.62
CA TRP A 419 14.58 -13.71 -2.30
C TRP A 419 14.07 -12.67 -3.31
N ASP A 420 14.59 -11.44 -3.22
CA ASP A 420 14.51 -10.44 -4.28
C ASP A 420 15.89 -10.26 -4.96
N PRO A 421 16.15 -10.93 -6.11
CA PRO A 421 17.41 -10.84 -6.86
C PRO A 421 17.73 -9.47 -7.48
N PHE A 422 16.78 -8.53 -7.48
CA PHE A 422 16.95 -7.16 -7.99
C PHE A 422 16.33 -6.17 -7.00
N CYS A 423 16.72 -6.30 -5.73
CA CYS A 423 16.01 -5.68 -4.62
C CYS A 423 16.05 -4.16 -4.62
N GLY A 424 17.02 -3.53 -5.29
CA GLY A 424 17.22 -2.10 -5.25
C GLY A 424 17.24 -1.59 -3.80
N THR A 425 16.43 -0.57 -3.50
CA THR A 425 16.27 -0.01 -2.15
C THR A 425 15.35 -0.83 -1.20
N GLY A 426 15.18 -2.13 -1.46
CA GLY A 426 14.39 -3.08 -0.65
C GLY A 426 12.86 -2.91 -0.59
N PRO A 427 12.15 -2.34 -1.60
CA PRO A 427 10.73 -1.96 -1.47
C PRO A 427 9.80 -3.16 -1.24
N ILE A 428 10.04 -4.29 -1.91
CA ILE A 428 9.18 -5.49 -1.82
C ILE A 428 9.35 -6.15 -0.45
N LEU A 429 10.59 -6.42 -0.05
CA LEU A 429 10.90 -7.08 1.22
C LEU A 429 10.42 -6.27 2.43
N LEU A 430 10.57 -4.94 2.42
CA LEU A 430 10.11 -4.10 3.54
C LEU A 430 8.57 -3.99 3.62
N GLU A 431 7.84 -4.08 2.51
CA GLU A 431 6.38 -4.25 2.57
C GLU A 431 5.97 -5.65 3.03
N MET A 432 6.67 -6.72 2.61
CA MET A 432 6.42 -8.09 3.09
C MET A 432 6.67 -8.21 4.61
N LEU A 433 7.74 -7.60 5.12
CA LEU A 433 8.04 -7.47 6.55
C LEU A 433 6.91 -6.75 7.29
N GLY A 434 6.46 -5.59 6.79
CA GLY A 434 5.37 -4.84 7.39
C GLY A 434 4.03 -5.59 7.39
N ILE A 435 3.71 -6.29 6.29
CA ILE A 435 2.50 -7.11 6.17
C ILE A 435 2.54 -8.28 7.16
N ALA A 436 3.63 -9.05 7.19
CA ALA A 436 3.76 -10.21 8.08
C ALA A 436 3.90 -9.79 9.55
N GLY A 437 4.46 -8.61 9.85
CA GLY A 437 4.54 -8.03 11.19
C GLY A 437 3.25 -7.37 11.69
N GLY A 438 2.18 -7.30 10.89
CA GLY A 438 0.93 -6.64 11.27
C GLY A 438 1.07 -5.11 11.48
N VAL A 439 2.16 -4.50 11.02
CA VAL A 439 2.51 -3.10 11.28
C VAL A 439 1.73 -2.17 10.34
N PRO A 440 0.95 -1.17 10.83
CA PRO A 440 0.24 -0.22 9.98
C PRO A 440 1.13 0.47 8.92
N ALA A 441 0.55 0.76 7.75
CA ALA A 441 1.26 1.35 6.62
C ALA A 441 1.79 2.77 6.92
N ASN A 442 1.08 3.52 7.76
CA ASN A 442 1.40 4.87 8.19
C ASN A 442 1.31 5.00 9.72
N THR A 443 1.79 6.12 10.25
CA THR A 443 1.88 6.38 11.69
C THR A 443 1.09 7.64 12.07
N PRO A 444 0.39 7.68 13.21
CA PRO A 444 -0.29 8.91 13.69
C PRO A 444 0.68 10.06 14.01
N ARG A 445 2.00 9.80 14.07
CA ARG A 445 3.02 10.87 14.15
C ARG A 445 3.14 11.69 12.86
N ARG A 446 2.64 11.17 11.74
CA ARG A 446 2.59 11.88 10.47
C ARG A 446 1.45 12.88 10.49
N ARG A 447 1.72 14.15 10.16
CA ARG A 447 0.67 15.14 9.93
C ARG A 447 -0.13 14.78 8.67
N HIS A 448 -1.39 14.41 8.85
CA HIS A 448 -2.38 14.25 7.78
C HIS A 448 -3.24 15.52 7.66
N ALA A 449 -3.80 15.80 6.47
CA ALA A 449 -4.61 16.99 6.24
C ALA A 449 -5.94 16.98 7.04
N PHE A 450 -6.50 15.79 7.34
CA PHE A 450 -7.73 15.66 8.12
C PHE A 450 -7.63 16.21 9.55
N PHE A 451 -6.42 16.40 10.11
CA PHE A 451 -6.27 17.02 11.44
C PHE A 451 -6.77 18.47 11.47
N ASP A 452 -6.72 19.16 10.31
CA ASP A 452 -7.16 20.55 10.18
C ASP A 452 -8.67 20.70 9.92
N PHE A 453 -9.39 19.59 9.70
CA PHE A 453 -10.82 19.62 9.42
C PHE A 453 -11.61 20.03 10.68
N PRO A 454 -12.55 20.98 10.61
CA PRO A 454 -13.40 21.35 11.76
C PRO A 454 -14.20 20.20 12.39
N ILE A 455 -14.55 19.17 11.61
CA ILE A 455 -15.21 17.95 12.13
C ILE A 455 -14.26 16.97 12.84
N HIS A 456 -12.94 17.15 12.76
CA HIS A 456 -11.99 16.25 13.42
C HIS A 456 -12.01 16.41 14.95
N SER A 457 -12.13 15.28 15.64
CA SER A 457 -12.15 15.19 17.10
C SER A 457 -10.91 14.42 17.60
N PRO A 458 -9.96 15.08 18.29
CA PRO A 458 -8.78 14.42 18.82
C PRO A 458 -9.08 13.32 19.84
N SER A 459 -10.17 13.44 20.63
CA SER A 459 -10.57 12.41 21.59
C SER A 459 -11.14 11.16 20.92
N ARG A 460 -11.97 11.32 19.89
CA ARG A 460 -12.42 10.19 19.04
C ARG A 460 -11.25 9.55 18.31
N PHE A 461 -10.29 10.35 17.84
CA PHE A 461 -9.08 9.82 17.19
C PHE A 461 -8.19 9.05 18.16
N ALA A 462 -8.04 9.50 19.40
CA ALA A 462 -7.33 8.74 20.44
C ALA A 462 -8.01 7.39 20.72
N ALA A 463 -9.31 7.37 20.98
CA ALA A 463 -10.08 6.14 21.17
C ALA A 463 -10.01 5.20 19.94
N PHE A 464 -9.97 5.75 18.73
CA PHE A 464 -9.73 4.99 17.51
C PHE A 464 -8.30 4.41 17.45
N LEU A 465 -7.27 5.12 17.91
CA LEU A 465 -5.92 4.56 17.99
C LEU A 465 -5.84 3.39 18.98
N ASP A 466 -6.58 3.46 20.09
CA ASP A 466 -6.65 2.40 21.10
C ASP A 466 -7.28 1.09 20.58
N CYS A 467 -8.07 1.14 19.49
CA CYS A 467 -8.60 -0.06 18.84
C CYS A 467 -7.68 -0.67 17.76
N VAL A 468 -6.57 0.00 17.39
CA VAL A 468 -5.62 -0.50 16.38
C VAL A 468 -4.62 -1.47 17.01
N SER A 469 -5.02 -2.75 17.07
CA SER A 469 -4.13 -3.84 17.47
C SER A 469 -3.07 -4.16 16.41
N LEU A 470 -1.87 -4.52 16.89
CA LEU A 470 -0.80 -5.05 16.07
C LEU A 470 -0.90 -6.58 16.11
N SER A 471 -1.24 -7.18 14.98
CA SER A 471 -1.42 -8.64 14.87
C SER A 471 -0.38 -9.21 13.90
N PRO A 472 0.84 -9.53 14.38
CA PRO A 472 1.83 -10.22 13.56
C PRO A 472 1.34 -11.62 13.18
N HIS A 473 1.87 -12.15 12.09
CA HIS A 473 1.65 -13.53 11.67
C HIS A 473 2.25 -14.49 12.72
N PRO A 474 1.56 -15.58 13.14
CA PRO A 474 2.03 -16.45 14.22
C PRO A 474 3.41 -17.05 13.93
N ASN A 475 3.67 -17.44 12.67
CA ASN A 475 4.95 -18.01 12.24
C ASN A 475 5.96 -16.94 11.76
N LEU A 476 5.86 -15.67 12.18
CA LEU A 476 6.73 -14.59 11.67
C LEU A 476 8.24 -14.89 11.86
N HIS A 477 8.60 -15.58 12.94
CA HIS A 477 9.97 -16.04 13.22
C HIS A 477 10.54 -17.02 12.18
N ASN A 478 9.67 -17.67 11.39
CA ASN A 478 10.06 -18.60 10.32
C ASN A 478 10.31 -17.90 8.97
N LEU A 479 10.13 -16.58 8.89
CA LEU A 479 10.36 -15.80 7.67
C LEU A 479 11.82 -15.32 7.58
N GLU A 480 12.48 -15.62 6.45
CA GLU A 480 13.79 -15.10 6.10
C GLU A 480 13.68 -14.30 4.79
N LEU A 481 13.89 -13.00 4.86
CA LEU A 481 13.83 -12.08 3.72
C LEU A 481 15.24 -11.72 3.26
N PHE A 482 15.54 -11.89 1.97
CA PHE A 482 16.88 -11.65 1.45
C PHE A 482 16.84 -10.85 0.16
N GLY A 483 17.62 -9.77 0.11
CA GLY A 483 17.76 -8.93 -1.09
C GLY A 483 19.17 -8.99 -1.64
N SER A 484 19.29 -9.09 -2.95
CA SER A 484 20.56 -8.84 -3.65
C SER A 484 20.38 -7.80 -4.75
N ASP A 485 21.43 -7.04 -5.02
CA ASP A 485 21.52 -6.13 -6.16
C ASP A 485 23.00 -6.01 -6.55
N ILE A 486 23.27 -5.72 -7.83
CA ILE A 486 24.64 -5.53 -8.32
C ILE A 486 25.17 -4.14 -7.97
N ASP A 487 24.29 -3.16 -7.74
CA ASP A 487 24.64 -1.79 -7.38
C ASP A 487 24.80 -1.64 -5.85
N PRO A 488 26.03 -1.43 -5.32
CA PRO A 488 26.28 -1.28 -3.88
C PRO A 488 25.59 -0.05 -3.29
N ASP A 489 25.29 0.95 -4.12
CA ASP A 489 24.58 2.15 -3.74
C ASP A 489 23.10 1.84 -3.44
N GLN A 490 22.49 0.89 -4.17
CA GLN A 490 21.14 0.42 -3.84
C GLN A 490 21.09 -0.33 -2.51
N ILE A 491 22.05 -1.21 -2.26
CA ILE A 491 22.16 -1.99 -1.01
C ILE A 491 22.36 -1.06 0.20
N THR A 492 23.24 -0.07 0.07
CA THR A 492 23.43 0.98 1.10
C THR A 492 22.13 1.74 1.39
N ARG A 493 21.32 2.03 0.36
CA ARG A 493 19.99 2.67 0.52
C ARG A 493 18.94 1.72 1.09
N ALA A 494 19.02 0.41 0.82
CA ALA A 494 18.16 -0.61 1.40
C ALA A 494 18.38 -0.74 2.91
N TYR A 495 19.64 -0.80 3.37
CA TYR A 495 19.97 -0.76 4.80
C TYR A 495 19.47 0.51 5.50
N LYS A 496 19.62 1.70 4.89
CA LYS A 496 19.06 2.95 5.44
C LYS A 496 17.54 2.91 5.58
N ASN A 497 16.83 2.29 4.63
CA ASN A 497 15.37 2.10 4.72
C ASN A 497 14.96 1.04 5.74
N LEU A 498 15.76 -0.02 5.93
CA LEU A 498 15.56 -1.04 6.95
C LEU A 498 15.73 -0.46 8.36
N GLU A 499 16.78 0.33 8.58
CA GLU A 499 17.01 0.97 9.88
C GLU A 499 15.89 1.98 10.18
N ALA A 500 15.51 2.77 9.19
CA ALA A 500 14.36 3.66 9.31
C ALA A 500 13.03 2.92 9.57
N PHE A 501 12.88 1.67 9.13
CA PHE A 501 11.74 0.82 9.47
C PHE A 501 11.76 0.42 10.95
N ARG A 502 12.91 -0.02 11.48
CA ARG A 502 13.11 -0.39 12.90
C ARG A 502 12.79 0.78 13.84
N GLU A 503 13.39 1.95 13.59
CA GLU A 503 13.16 3.19 14.35
C GLU A 503 11.68 3.62 14.43
N ARG A 504 10.87 3.22 13.43
CA ARG A 504 9.47 3.65 13.23
C ARG A 504 8.46 2.57 13.58
N LEU A 505 8.90 1.43 14.13
CA LEU A 505 7.99 0.46 14.73
C LEU A 505 7.18 1.13 15.86
N PRO A 506 5.88 0.78 16.02
CA PRO A 506 5.08 1.26 17.13
C PRO A 506 5.68 0.80 18.47
N ARG A 507 5.73 1.65 19.49
CA ARG A 507 6.35 1.28 20.79
C ARG A 507 5.67 0.12 21.51
N THR A 508 4.40 -0.15 21.21
CA THR A 508 3.62 -1.28 21.75
C THR A 508 3.98 -2.64 21.14
N THR A 509 5.04 -2.74 20.33
CA THR A 509 5.54 -4.01 19.80
C THR A 509 6.32 -4.81 20.84
N GLU A 510 5.81 -4.97 22.06
CA GLU A 510 6.35 -5.91 23.06
C GLU A 510 6.39 -7.34 22.46
N LEU A 511 5.39 -7.68 21.63
CA LEU A 511 5.35 -8.92 20.82
C LEU A 511 6.45 -9.06 19.76
N LEU A 512 7.23 -8.02 19.47
CA LEU A 512 8.37 -8.06 18.55
C LEU A 512 9.72 -7.82 19.25
N MET A 513 9.72 -7.67 20.59
CA MET A 513 10.93 -7.42 21.37
C MET A 513 11.31 -8.70 22.09
N ASN A 514 12.46 -9.27 21.69
CA ASN A 514 13.19 -10.15 22.61
C ASN A 514 13.86 -9.26 23.67
N ASP A 515 13.99 -9.78 24.88
CA ASP A 515 14.20 -9.03 26.14
C ASP A 515 15.63 -8.48 26.35
N ASP A 516 16.29 -8.04 25.27
CA ASP A 516 17.63 -7.46 25.26
C ASP A 516 17.64 -6.11 24.50
N SER A 517 18.62 -5.26 24.79
CA SER A 517 18.61 -3.81 24.51
C SER A 517 18.67 -3.36 23.04
N ASP A 518 18.57 -4.27 22.07
CA ASP A 518 18.50 -3.98 20.64
C ASP A 518 17.11 -4.32 20.08
N VAL A 519 16.53 -3.44 19.23
CA VAL A 519 15.24 -3.68 18.56
C VAL A 519 15.39 -4.74 17.46
N LYS A 520 15.47 -6.01 17.89
CA LYS A 520 15.67 -7.16 17.03
C LYS A 520 14.37 -7.49 16.30
N LEU A 521 14.38 -7.38 14.98
CA LEU A 521 13.22 -7.76 14.18
C LEU A 521 12.85 -9.23 14.42
N PRO A 522 11.54 -9.54 14.46
CA PRO A 522 11.04 -10.89 14.78
C PRO A 522 11.37 -11.91 13.68
N CYS A 523 11.73 -11.44 12.49
CA CYS A 523 12.14 -12.26 11.35
C CYS A 523 13.47 -11.76 10.79
N LYS A 524 14.23 -12.63 10.12
CA LYS A 524 15.52 -12.26 9.54
C LYS A 524 15.30 -11.46 8.25
N ILE A 525 16.00 -10.35 8.10
CA ILE A 525 16.11 -9.59 6.85
C ILE A 525 17.55 -9.15 6.63
N ASP A 526 18.11 -9.44 5.46
CA ASP A 526 19.51 -9.16 5.11
C ASP A 526 19.64 -8.72 3.64
N PHE A 527 20.69 -7.95 3.32
CA PHE A 527 20.93 -7.40 1.98
C PHE A 527 22.40 -7.58 1.57
N THR A 528 22.67 -8.10 0.37
CA THR A 528 24.04 -8.29 -0.15
C THR A 528 24.27 -7.63 -1.50
N VAL A 529 25.52 -7.23 -1.76
CA VAL A 529 25.97 -6.80 -3.08
C VAL A 529 26.37 -8.04 -3.87
N GLY A 530 25.79 -8.25 -5.05
CA GLY A 530 26.14 -9.38 -5.90
C GLY A 530 25.21 -9.54 -7.10
N SER A 531 25.74 -10.13 -8.18
CA SER A 531 24.90 -10.55 -9.30
C SER A 531 23.99 -11.69 -8.88
N PHE A 532 22.73 -11.66 -9.33
CA PHE A 532 21.77 -12.74 -9.07
C PHE A 532 22.31 -14.13 -9.47
N LEU A 533 23.16 -14.22 -10.50
CA LEU A 533 23.79 -15.48 -10.89
C LEU A 533 24.74 -16.02 -9.82
N GLN A 534 25.58 -15.17 -9.23
CA GLN A 534 26.54 -15.55 -8.18
C GLN A 534 25.80 -15.96 -6.90
N VAL A 535 24.81 -15.15 -6.50
CA VAL A 535 24.02 -15.37 -5.29
C VAL A 535 23.12 -16.62 -5.41
N SER A 536 22.69 -17.01 -6.61
CA SER A 536 21.72 -18.10 -6.82
C SER A 536 22.11 -19.48 -6.27
N SER A 537 23.42 -19.76 -6.15
CA SER A 537 23.95 -21.01 -5.58
C SER A 537 23.86 -21.07 -4.05
N GLU A 538 23.67 -19.92 -3.39
CA GLU A 538 23.63 -19.79 -1.92
C GLU A 538 22.18 -19.73 -1.39
N ILE A 539 21.21 -19.57 -2.29
CA ILE A 539 19.79 -19.55 -1.96
C ILE A 539 19.29 -20.97 -1.66
N PRO A 540 18.68 -21.23 -0.49
CA PRO A 540 18.29 -22.57 -0.08
C PRO A 540 17.21 -23.18 -0.98
N SER A 541 17.01 -24.49 -0.82
CA SER A 541 15.90 -25.19 -1.44
C SER A 541 14.55 -24.78 -0.85
N GLY A 542 13.47 -24.83 -1.64
CA GLY A 542 12.15 -24.36 -1.21
C GLY A 542 11.99 -22.83 -1.14
N ALA A 543 12.98 -22.05 -1.61
CA ALA A 543 12.89 -20.60 -1.60
C ALA A 543 11.81 -20.06 -2.56
N VAL A 544 11.25 -18.89 -2.23
CA VAL A 544 10.34 -18.12 -3.09
C VAL A 544 11.06 -16.89 -3.64
N ILE A 545 11.01 -16.70 -4.96
CA ILE A 545 11.51 -15.47 -5.60
C ILE A 545 10.36 -14.48 -5.76
N VAL A 546 10.54 -13.23 -5.30
CA VAL A 546 9.60 -12.12 -5.53
C VAL A 546 10.40 -10.88 -5.93
N THR A 547 10.31 -10.45 -7.19
CA THR A 547 11.22 -9.40 -7.72
C THR A 547 10.59 -8.47 -8.75
N ASN A 548 11.23 -7.32 -8.96
CA ASN A 548 10.87 -6.30 -9.95
C ASN A 548 12.01 -6.11 -10.96
N LEU A 549 11.95 -6.84 -12.07
CA LEU A 549 13.01 -6.85 -13.08
C LEU A 549 13.35 -5.45 -13.61
N PRO A 550 14.58 -5.22 -14.10
CA PRO A 550 14.92 -3.99 -14.80
C PRO A 550 14.13 -3.86 -16.11
N TYR A 551 13.45 -2.71 -16.31
CA TYR A 551 12.77 -2.35 -17.56
C TYR A 551 12.87 -0.83 -17.83
N GLY A 552 12.47 -0.42 -19.04
CA GLY A 552 12.56 0.98 -19.47
C GLY A 552 14.00 1.40 -19.76
N ARG A 553 14.35 2.67 -19.50
CA ARG A 553 15.71 3.20 -19.71
C ARG A 553 16.72 2.83 -18.60
N ARG A 554 16.50 1.73 -17.85
CA ARG A 554 17.41 1.29 -16.76
C ARG A 554 18.77 0.82 -17.26
N SER A 555 18.88 0.42 -18.53
CA SER A 555 20.13 -0.01 -19.16
C SER A 555 20.03 0.19 -20.69
N ALA A 556 21.12 -0.05 -21.42
CA ALA A 556 21.04 -0.22 -22.88
C ALA A 556 20.14 -1.44 -23.22
N ARG A 557 19.47 -1.40 -24.38
CA ARG A 557 18.47 -2.42 -24.75
C ARG A 557 19.06 -3.84 -24.76
N ASP A 558 20.26 -3.99 -25.29
CA ASP A 558 20.91 -5.29 -25.47
C ASP A 558 21.33 -5.91 -24.12
N THR A 559 21.61 -5.07 -23.11
CA THR A 559 21.88 -5.47 -21.72
C THR A 559 20.63 -5.99 -21.00
N ILE A 560 19.43 -5.51 -21.36
CA ILE A 560 18.18 -5.96 -20.73
C ILE A 560 17.78 -7.35 -21.26
N ASP A 561 17.91 -7.57 -22.57
CA ASP A 561 17.55 -8.86 -23.17
C ASP A 561 18.51 -9.99 -22.73
N SER A 562 19.80 -9.70 -22.45
CA SER A 562 20.73 -10.66 -21.83
C SER A 562 20.35 -10.99 -20.38
N VAL A 563 20.10 -9.98 -19.53
CA VAL A 563 19.63 -10.17 -18.15
C VAL A 563 18.36 -11.02 -18.11
N TYR A 564 17.40 -10.78 -19.01
CA TYR A 564 16.18 -11.58 -19.12
C TYR A 564 16.45 -13.04 -19.51
N ARG A 565 17.36 -13.29 -20.46
CA ARG A 565 17.79 -14.66 -20.83
C ARG A 565 18.45 -15.37 -19.65
N ASP A 566 19.41 -14.72 -19.00
CA ASP A 566 20.24 -15.35 -17.98
C ASP A 566 19.46 -15.55 -16.66
N PHE A 567 18.53 -14.66 -16.33
CA PHE A 567 17.53 -14.89 -15.27
C PHE A 567 16.65 -16.10 -15.56
N ARG A 568 16.14 -16.27 -16.79
CA ARG A 568 15.33 -17.45 -17.16
C ARG A 568 16.15 -18.74 -17.10
N ARG A 569 17.43 -18.71 -17.45
CA ARG A 569 18.35 -19.85 -17.28
C ARG A 569 18.52 -20.22 -15.80
N MET A 570 18.72 -19.25 -14.91
CA MET A 570 18.77 -19.47 -13.46
C MET A 570 17.48 -20.14 -12.94
N ILE A 571 16.30 -19.65 -13.35
CA ILE A 571 15.02 -20.28 -12.98
C ILE A 571 14.89 -21.70 -13.57
N ALA A 572 15.35 -21.94 -14.80
CA ALA A 572 15.26 -23.25 -15.45
C ALA A 572 16.25 -24.29 -14.90
N ALA A 573 17.36 -23.87 -14.31
CA ALA A 573 18.40 -24.73 -13.75
C ALA A 573 18.01 -25.40 -12.42
N ARG A 574 16.91 -24.95 -11.80
CA ARG A 574 16.45 -25.38 -10.48
C ARG A 574 14.94 -25.63 -10.51
N ASP A 575 14.51 -26.83 -10.14
CA ASP A 575 13.09 -27.21 -10.06
C ASP A 575 12.55 -27.19 -8.63
N ASP A 576 13.37 -26.75 -7.67
CA ASP A 576 13.09 -26.77 -6.22
C ASP A 576 12.60 -25.42 -5.65
N TRP A 577 12.25 -24.46 -6.51
CA TRP A 577 11.64 -23.19 -6.11
C TRP A 577 10.19 -23.39 -5.64
N ALA A 578 9.84 -22.96 -4.42
CA ALA A 578 8.46 -22.99 -3.94
C ALA A 578 7.56 -21.98 -4.68
N GLY A 579 8.15 -20.98 -5.33
CA GLY A 579 7.44 -20.12 -6.28
C GLY A 579 8.31 -18.99 -6.82
N VAL A 580 7.99 -18.51 -8.02
CA VAL A 580 8.71 -17.41 -8.67
C VAL A 580 7.71 -16.39 -9.19
N TYR A 581 7.82 -15.16 -8.68
CA TYR A 581 6.92 -14.04 -8.92
C TYR A 581 7.72 -12.83 -9.42
N VAL A 582 7.38 -12.35 -10.62
CA VAL A 582 8.19 -11.39 -11.38
C VAL A 582 7.32 -10.24 -11.86
N LEU A 583 7.58 -9.02 -11.38
CA LEU A 583 7.00 -7.81 -11.95
C LEU A 583 7.82 -7.38 -13.17
N SER A 584 7.18 -7.24 -14.34
CA SER A 584 7.82 -6.86 -15.58
C SER A 584 6.93 -5.96 -16.45
N ALA A 585 7.53 -4.96 -17.10
CA ALA A 585 6.88 -4.15 -18.14
C ALA A 585 7.02 -4.75 -19.55
N SER A 586 7.81 -5.83 -19.71
CA SER A 586 8.23 -6.31 -21.02
C SER A 586 7.50 -7.60 -21.43
N LYS A 587 6.65 -7.51 -22.46
CA LYS A 587 6.06 -8.69 -23.11
C LYS A 587 7.13 -9.67 -23.61
N LYS A 588 8.27 -9.16 -24.12
CA LYS A 588 9.41 -10.00 -24.54
C LYS A 588 9.86 -10.97 -23.46
N PHE A 589 9.88 -10.56 -22.18
CA PHE A 589 10.30 -11.46 -21.09
C PHE A 589 9.39 -12.69 -20.97
N ARG A 590 8.08 -12.47 -21.12
CA ARG A 590 7.04 -13.49 -21.03
C ARG A 590 6.93 -14.35 -22.30
N GLU A 591 7.17 -13.75 -23.46
CA GLU A 591 6.94 -14.36 -24.78
C GLU A 591 8.19 -15.05 -25.35
N ALA A 592 9.41 -14.57 -25.05
CA ALA A 592 10.63 -15.17 -25.56
C ALA A 592 11.01 -16.47 -24.83
N ASP A 593 11.74 -17.33 -25.53
CA ASP A 593 12.09 -18.70 -25.17
C ASP A 593 10.93 -19.55 -24.65
N GLY A 594 10.42 -20.42 -25.52
CA GLY A 594 9.32 -21.35 -25.24
C GLY A 594 9.62 -22.45 -24.22
N MET A 595 10.62 -22.30 -23.35
CA MET A 595 11.01 -23.27 -22.34
C MET A 595 10.25 -23.12 -21.00
N LEU A 596 9.80 -21.91 -20.63
CA LEU A 596 9.13 -21.65 -19.35
C LEU A 596 7.69 -21.16 -19.54
N ASN A 597 6.78 -21.56 -18.65
CA ASN A 597 5.41 -21.07 -18.61
C ASN A 597 5.24 -19.94 -17.58
N TRP A 598 4.73 -18.79 -18.04
CA TRP A 598 4.46 -17.60 -17.22
C TRP A 598 2.99 -17.19 -17.31
N ARG A 599 2.31 -17.15 -16.15
CA ARG A 599 0.92 -16.69 -16.03
C ARG A 599 0.88 -15.30 -15.39
N ALA A 600 0.36 -14.31 -16.11
CA ALA A 600 0.06 -13.01 -15.50
C ALA A 600 -1.05 -13.16 -14.46
N ILE A 601 -0.77 -12.80 -13.20
CA ILE A 601 -1.69 -12.86 -12.06
C ILE A 601 -2.19 -11.47 -11.63
N SER A 602 -1.53 -10.39 -12.07
CA SER A 602 -2.00 -9.02 -11.89
C SER A 602 -1.48 -8.13 -13.03
N ARG A 603 -2.18 -7.02 -13.32
CA ARG A 603 -1.70 -5.94 -14.18
C ARG A 603 -2.04 -4.59 -13.56
N PHE A 604 -1.13 -3.64 -13.60
CA PHE A 604 -1.34 -2.29 -13.09
C PHE A 604 -0.36 -1.30 -13.72
N SER A 605 -0.52 -0.01 -13.44
CA SER A 605 0.40 1.03 -13.92
C SER A 605 1.47 1.38 -12.87
N ASN A 606 2.75 1.33 -13.26
CA ASN A 606 3.84 1.94 -12.51
C ASN A 606 4.29 3.22 -13.23
N GLY A 607 3.92 4.39 -12.70
CA GLY A 607 4.35 5.69 -13.25
C GLY A 607 3.91 5.93 -14.71
N GLY A 608 2.78 5.36 -15.13
CA GLY A 608 2.28 5.42 -16.52
C GLY A 608 2.70 4.23 -17.39
N ILE A 609 3.65 3.40 -16.95
CA ILE A 609 4.07 2.17 -17.64
C ILE A 609 3.14 1.03 -17.19
N GLU A 610 2.53 0.29 -18.12
CA GLU A 610 1.80 -0.94 -17.79
C GLU A 610 2.79 -2.04 -17.40
N VAL A 611 2.55 -2.69 -16.25
CA VAL A 611 3.36 -3.81 -15.74
C VAL A 611 2.47 -5.01 -15.45
N GLU A 612 2.95 -6.21 -15.80
CA GLU A 612 2.35 -7.48 -15.41
C GLU A 612 3.14 -8.09 -14.24
N LEU A 613 2.44 -8.57 -13.21
CA LEU A 613 3.01 -9.49 -12.23
C LEU A 613 2.79 -10.92 -12.75
N LEU A 614 3.90 -11.60 -13.04
CA LEU A 614 3.95 -12.94 -13.62
C LEU A 614 4.25 -13.97 -12.53
N LYS A 615 3.51 -15.09 -12.52
CA LYS A 615 3.84 -16.30 -11.76
C LYS A 615 4.44 -17.34 -12.71
N TYR A 616 5.55 -17.97 -12.32
CA TYR A 616 6.10 -19.16 -12.97
C TYR A 616 5.20 -20.37 -12.72
N VAL A 617 4.97 -21.18 -13.76
CA VAL A 617 4.06 -22.35 -13.74
C VAL A 617 4.79 -23.66 -14.07
N GLY A 618 6.11 -23.62 -14.28
CA GLY A 618 6.91 -24.79 -14.67
C GLY A 618 7.43 -24.72 -16.10
N LYS A 619 8.23 -25.73 -16.47
CA LYS A 619 8.79 -25.90 -17.83
C LYS A 619 7.68 -26.25 -18.83
N LYS A 620 7.83 -25.82 -20.09
CA LYS A 620 6.94 -26.28 -21.17
C LYS A 620 7.32 -27.71 -21.54
N HIS A 621 6.34 -28.59 -21.52
CA HIS A 621 6.51 -29.91 -22.12
C HIS A 621 6.61 -29.69 -23.64
N GLN A 622 7.74 -30.04 -24.25
CA GLN A 622 7.79 -30.17 -25.69
C GLN A 622 6.84 -31.30 -26.08
N LYS A 623 5.85 -31.00 -26.93
CA LYS A 623 5.17 -32.07 -27.67
C LYS A 623 6.22 -32.66 -28.59
N ILE A 624 6.74 -33.83 -28.22
CA ILE A 624 7.49 -34.67 -29.15
C ILE A 624 6.47 -35.15 -30.16
N THR A 625 6.35 -34.43 -31.28
CA THR A 625 5.65 -34.94 -32.46
C THR A 625 6.53 -36.05 -33.02
N VAL A 626 6.30 -37.28 -32.55
CA VAL A 626 6.86 -38.47 -33.17
C VAL A 626 6.19 -38.58 -34.54
N HIS A 627 6.91 -38.18 -35.59
CA HIS A 627 6.57 -38.59 -36.94
C HIS A 627 6.95 -40.06 -37.08
N CYS A 628 5.94 -40.92 -36.93
CA CYS A 628 5.98 -42.32 -37.35
C CYS A 628 5.92 -42.42 -38.88
#